data_AF-A0A174K8Q3-F1
#
_entry.id   AF-A0A174K8Q3-F1
#
_cell.length_a   1.000
_cell.length_b   1.000
_cell.length_c   1.000
_cell.angle_alpha   90.00
_cell.angle_beta   90.00
_cell.angle_gamma   90.00
#
_symmetry.space_group_name_H-M   'P 1'
#
loop_
_entity.id
_entity.type
_entity.pdbx_description
1 polymer ?
#
loop_
_entity_poly.entity_id
_entity_poly.type
_entity_poly.pdbx_seq_one_letter_code
_entity_poly.pdbx_strand_id
1 'polypeptide(L)'
;MLSSQRYITLSLELHLFFARIMKEHSIFLEAGFTPKNSKLSKEADEYKIKFEKLLLDTVKVSQGVNIESVINSGEIFTKYTLSAEKKTQYYTAININFKITSMEQELKCKNKIDFDNKTVKYVKQLNNRGIKLLDGLIDLKKRILDGMLCCELFTLNYPLLIEHIIREAELYRSYIKLLENGDDIEDFNNSEVRKSELFGIKL
;
A
#
# COMPACT_ATOMS: atom_id res chain seq x y z
N MET A 1 24.58 -1.23 -6.93
CA MET A 1 24.10 -1.05 -5.55
C MET A 1 23.48 0.32 -5.46
N LEU A 2 22.22 0.40 -5.03
CA LEU A 2 21.49 1.66 -4.91
C LEU A 2 22.23 2.69 -4.04
N SER A 3 22.23 3.96 -4.46
CA SER A 3 22.65 5.05 -3.58
C SER A 3 21.63 5.24 -2.45
N SER A 4 22.07 5.72 -1.28
CA SER A 4 21.17 5.98 -0.14
C SER A 4 20.00 6.90 -0.54
N GLN A 5 20.28 7.93 -1.35
CA GLN A 5 19.27 8.82 -1.90
C GLN A 5 18.21 8.05 -2.69
N ARG A 6 18.65 7.24 -3.65
CA ARG A 6 17.76 6.51 -4.55
C ARG A 6 16.95 5.46 -3.79
N TYR A 7 17.57 4.73 -2.87
CA TYR A 7 16.88 3.79 -2.00
C TYR A 7 15.77 4.47 -1.16
N ILE A 8 16.06 5.63 -0.57
CA ILE A 8 15.08 6.41 0.20
C ILE A 8 13.93 6.87 -0.69
N THR A 9 14.24 7.52 -1.82
CA THR A 9 13.22 8.02 -2.76
C THR A 9 12.32 6.89 -3.23
N LEU A 10 12.87 5.81 -3.81
CA LEU A 10 12.08 4.69 -4.32
C LEU A 10 11.24 4.01 -3.24
N SER A 11 11.80 3.81 -2.04
CA SER A 11 11.04 3.22 -0.93
C SER A 11 9.85 4.10 -0.55
N LEU A 12 10.05 5.41 -0.42
CA LEU A 12 8.99 6.32 -0.01
C LEU A 12 7.91 6.48 -1.09
N GLU A 13 8.28 6.60 -2.36
CA GLU A 13 7.32 6.65 -3.48
C GLU A 13 6.49 5.38 -3.54
N LEU A 14 7.14 4.22 -3.44
CA LEU A 14 6.47 2.91 -3.40
C LEU A 14 5.49 2.80 -2.23
N HIS A 15 5.88 3.23 -1.02
CA HIS A 15 4.99 3.22 0.15
C HIS A 15 3.83 4.20 0.01
N LEU A 16 4.05 5.40 -0.54
CA LEU A 16 2.99 6.40 -0.73
C LEU A 16 1.91 5.87 -1.66
N PHE A 17 2.28 5.16 -2.72
CA PHE A 17 1.34 4.55 -3.65
C PHE A 17 0.67 3.30 -3.07
N PHE A 18 1.44 2.25 -2.77
CA PHE A 18 0.84 0.95 -2.45
C PHE A 18 0.27 0.87 -1.04
N ALA A 19 0.77 1.61 -0.04
CA ALA A 19 0.17 1.56 1.30
C ALA A 19 -1.26 2.14 1.30
N ARG A 20 -1.53 3.15 0.46
CA ARG A 20 -2.87 3.66 0.21
C ARG A 20 -3.76 2.60 -0.44
N ILE A 21 -3.27 1.91 -1.46
CA ILE A 21 -3.99 0.81 -2.11
C ILE A 21 -4.31 -0.32 -1.11
N MET A 22 -3.36 -0.72 -0.26
CA MET A 22 -3.61 -1.78 0.74
C MET A 22 -4.59 -1.35 1.85
N LYS A 23 -4.59 -0.07 2.23
CA LYS A 23 -5.65 0.52 3.07
C LYS A 23 -7.01 0.37 2.37
N GLU A 24 -7.11 0.74 1.10
CA GLU A 24 -8.36 0.71 0.33
C GLU A 24 -8.86 -0.71 0.09
N HIS A 25 -7.98 -1.67 -0.19
CA HIS A 25 -8.33 -3.10 -0.22
C HIS A 25 -8.98 -3.57 1.08
N SER A 26 -8.43 -3.14 2.21
CA SER A 26 -8.97 -3.51 3.52
C SER A 26 -10.39 -2.95 3.71
N ILE A 27 -10.67 -1.73 3.21
CA ILE A 27 -12.02 -1.14 3.20
C ILE A 27 -12.97 -1.94 2.29
N PHE A 28 -12.54 -2.34 1.10
CA PHE A 28 -13.37 -3.12 0.17
C PHE A 28 -13.73 -4.49 0.76
N LEU A 29 -12.74 -5.17 1.35
CA LEU A 29 -12.95 -6.43 2.04
C LEU A 29 -13.98 -6.28 3.16
N GLU A 30 -13.76 -5.32 4.06
CA GLU A 30 -14.64 -5.02 5.20
C GLU A 30 -16.08 -4.75 4.75
N ALA A 31 -16.27 -3.90 3.73
CA ALA A 31 -17.58 -3.54 3.20
C ALA A 31 -18.33 -4.73 2.56
N GLY A 32 -17.61 -5.73 2.07
CA GLY A 32 -18.19 -6.91 1.44
C GLY A 32 -18.60 -8.02 2.41
N PHE A 33 -18.21 -7.96 3.69
CA PHE A 33 -18.56 -9.01 4.64
C PHE A 33 -19.99 -8.86 5.18
N THR A 34 -20.67 -10.00 5.32
CA THR A 34 -21.97 -10.06 6.01
C THR A 34 -21.78 -10.04 7.53
N PRO A 35 -22.83 -9.71 8.32
CA PRO A 35 -22.75 -9.71 9.78
C PRO A 35 -22.27 -11.04 10.40
N LYS A 36 -22.56 -12.18 9.74
CA LYS A 36 -22.07 -13.51 10.14
C LYS A 36 -20.54 -13.57 10.19
N ASN A 37 -19.88 -12.83 9.30
CA ASN A 37 -18.43 -12.80 9.16
C ASN A 37 -17.78 -11.59 9.88
N SER A 38 -18.39 -11.13 10.96
CA SER A 38 -17.91 -9.97 11.75
C SER A 38 -16.45 -10.10 12.22
N LYS A 39 -15.92 -11.31 12.41
CA LYS A 39 -14.50 -11.53 12.73
C LYS A 39 -13.58 -11.14 11.56
N LEU A 40 -13.93 -11.52 10.33
CA LEU A 40 -13.17 -11.15 9.13
C LEU A 40 -13.27 -9.65 8.84
N SER A 41 -14.46 -9.07 9.07
CA SER A 41 -14.65 -7.61 8.99
C SER A 41 -13.74 -6.87 9.97
N LYS A 42 -13.67 -7.29 11.23
CA LYS A 42 -12.74 -6.72 12.22
C LYS A 42 -11.28 -6.91 11.83
N GLU A 43 -10.91 -8.09 11.32
CA GLU A 43 -9.54 -8.34 10.88
C GLU A 43 -9.14 -7.43 9.70
N ALA A 44 -10.05 -7.21 8.74
CA ALA A 44 -9.85 -6.26 7.65
C ALA A 44 -9.71 -4.81 8.16
N ASP A 45 -10.56 -4.37 9.09
CA ASP A 45 -10.46 -3.05 9.74
C ASP A 45 -9.09 -2.87 10.45
N GLU A 46 -8.60 -3.90 11.13
CA GLU A 46 -7.27 -3.86 11.75
C GLU A 46 -6.15 -3.64 10.72
N TYR A 47 -6.22 -4.31 9.55
CA TYR A 47 -5.24 -4.07 8.48
C TYR A 47 -5.38 -2.69 7.88
N LYS A 48 -6.60 -2.17 7.69
CA LYS A 48 -6.82 -0.78 7.29
C LYS A 48 -6.10 0.18 8.24
N ILE A 49 -6.30 0.04 9.55
CA ILE A 49 -5.64 0.90 10.57
C ILE A 49 -4.12 0.74 10.53
N LYS A 50 -3.61 -0.49 10.36
CA LYS A 50 -2.17 -0.76 10.26
C LYS A 50 -1.55 -0.10 9.02
N PHE A 51 -2.23 -0.14 7.87
CA PHE A 51 -1.79 0.52 6.63
C PHE A 51 -1.97 2.04 6.67
N GLU A 52 -3.01 2.56 7.33
CA GLU A 52 -3.12 4.00 7.62
C GLU A 52 -1.93 4.50 8.44
N LYS A 53 -1.51 3.73 9.46
CA LYS A 53 -0.32 4.07 10.25
C LYS A 53 0.95 3.99 9.42
N LEU A 54 1.09 2.99 8.55
CA LEU A 54 2.22 2.88 7.64
C LEU A 54 2.30 4.11 6.73
N LEU A 55 1.21 4.43 6.04
CA LEU A 55 1.11 5.56 5.13
C LEU A 55 1.34 6.90 5.83
N LEU A 56 0.74 7.10 7.01
CA LEU A 56 0.94 8.32 7.80
C LEU A 56 2.42 8.55 8.15
N ASP A 57 3.14 7.49 8.55
CA ASP A 57 4.55 7.61 8.87
C ASP A 57 5.40 7.83 7.62
N THR A 58 5.02 7.22 6.48
CA THR A 58 5.65 7.48 5.18
C THR A 58 5.49 8.95 4.79
N VAL A 59 4.27 9.50 4.82
CA VAL A 59 3.99 10.92 4.50
C VAL A 59 4.85 11.85 5.36
N LYS A 60 4.99 11.57 6.66
CA LYS A 60 5.84 12.39 7.54
C LYS A 60 7.31 12.39 7.12
N VAL A 61 7.84 11.25 6.71
CA VAL A 61 9.25 11.12 6.31
C VAL A 61 9.50 11.66 4.90
N SER A 62 8.50 11.58 4.02
CA SER A 62 8.54 12.14 2.68
C SER A 62 8.60 13.67 2.66
N GLN A 63 8.32 14.34 3.78
CA GLN A 63 8.40 15.80 3.86
C GLN A 63 9.82 16.30 3.55
N GLY A 64 9.95 17.04 2.45
CA GLY A 64 11.24 17.57 2.01
C GLY A 64 12.16 16.55 1.36
N VAL A 65 11.66 15.39 0.96
CA VAL A 65 12.35 14.46 0.03
C VAL A 65 11.97 14.84 -1.40
N ASN A 66 12.88 14.65 -2.36
CA ASN A 66 12.55 14.81 -3.76
C ASN A 66 11.76 13.58 -4.27
N ILE A 67 10.43 13.70 -4.23
CA ILE A 67 9.42 12.73 -4.72
C ILE A 67 8.45 13.41 -5.69
N GLU A 68 8.95 14.38 -6.45
CA GLU A 68 8.13 15.24 -7.32
C GLU A 68 7.47 14.44 -8.46
N SER A 69 8.16 13.40 -8.96
CA SER A 69 7.65 12.44 -9.93
C SER A 69 6.29 11.88 -9.52
N VAL A 70 6.22 11.29 -8.32
CA VAL A 70 5.00 10.63 -7.87
C VAL A 70 3.90 11.63 -7.46
N ILE A 71 4.26 12.83 -6.97
CA ILE A 71 3.26 13.87 -6.68
C ILE A 71 2.62 14.38 -7.97
N ASN A 72 3.41 14.66 -9.00
CA ASN A 72 2.93 15.22 -10.26
C ASN A 72 2.19 14.19 -11.13
N SER A 73 2.43 12.90 -10.91
CA SER A 73 1.70 11.82 -11.59
C SER A 73 0.20 11.79 -11.27
N GLY A 74 -0.21 12.29 -10.09
CA GLY A 74 -1.57 12.14 -9.57
C GLY A 74 -1.90 10.73 -9.06
N GLU A 75 -0.93 9.83 -8.95
CA GLU A 75 -1.13 8.44 -8.55
C GLU A 75 -1.39 8.28 -7.05
N ILE A 76 -0.81 9.14 -6.20
CA ILE A 76 -1.00 9.08 -4.74
C ILE A 76 -2.33 9.73 -4.34
N PHE A 77 -2.68 10.85 -4.98
CA PHE A 77 -3.94 11.53 -4.74
C PHE A 77 -4.40 12.33 -5.95
N THR A 78 -5.71 12.53 -6.03
CA THR A 78 -6.35 13.42 -7.01
C THR A 78 -7.22 14.44 -6.28
N LYS A 79 -7.72 15.43 -7.02
CA LYS A 79 -8.74 16.37 -6.52
C LYS A 79 -10.02 15.68 -6.02
N TYR A 80 -10.24 14.42 -6.39
CA TYR A 80 -11.43 13.65 -6.01
C TYR A 80 -11.23 12.78 -4.77
N THR A 81 -9.98 12.41 -4.42
CA THR A 81 -9.66 11.43 -3.38
C THR A 81 -10.34 11.75 -2.04
N LEU A 82 -10.20 12.97 -1.52
CA LEU A 82 -10.81 13.34 -0.23
C LEU A 82 -12.34 13.24 -0.24
N SER A 83 -12.97 13.63 -1.36
CA SER A 83 -14.43 13.55 -1.50
C SER A 83 -14.91 12.11 -1.64
N ALA A 84 -14.14 11.26 -2.32
CA ALA A 84 -14.42 9.83 -2.44
C ALA A 84 -14.34 9.16 -1.07
N GLU A 85 -13.26 9.39 -0.31
CA GLU A 85 -13.11 8.85 1.05
C GLU A 85 -14.29 9.25 1.96
N LYS A 86 -14.69 10.53 1.96
CA LYS A 86 -15.83 11.01 2.75
C LYS A 86 -17.13 10.30 2.36
N LYS A 87 -17.39 10.12 1.06
CA LYS A 87 -18.57 9.41 0.57
C LYS A 87 -18.52 7.93 0.92
N THR A 88 -17.36 7.28 0.78
CA THR A 88 -17.17 5.88 1.16
C THR A 88 -17.50 5.69 2.64
N GLN A 89 -16.89 6.46 3.56
CA GLN A 89 -17.21 6.38 4.98
C GLN A 89 -18.70 6.63 5.26
N TYR A 90 -19.31 7.61 4.58
CA TYR A 90 -20.74 7.90 4.76
C TYR A 90 -21.64 6.71 4.41
N TYR A 91 -21.40 6.04 3.28
CA TYR A 91 -22.25 4.94 2.81
C TYR A 91 -21.92 3.58 3.42
N THR A 92 -20.66 3.34 3.84
CA THR A 92 -20.24 2.06 4.41
C THR A 92 -20.20 2.06 5.93
N ALA A 93 -20.22 3.24 6.56
CA ALA A 93 -19.92 3.44 7.99
C ALA A 93 -18.52 3.00 8.44
N ILE A 94 -17.64 2.63 7.50
CA ILE A 94 -16.25 2.28 7.78
C ILE A 94 -15.46 3.57 7.99
N ASN A 95 -14.86 3.72 9.17
CA ASN A 95 -14.05 4.90 9.48
C ASN A 95 -12.83 4.99 8.57
N ILE A 96 -12.55 6.18 8.02
CA ILE A 96 -11.40 6.44 7.16
C ILE A 96 -10.66 7.67 7.69
N ASN A 97 -9.34 7.57 7.84
CA ASN A 97 -8.53 8.67 8.33
C ASN A 97 -8.21 9.69 7.21
N PHE A 98 -9.14 10.62 6.98
CA PHE A 98 -9.00 11.68 5.96
C PHE A 98 -7.80 12.61 6.19
N LYS A 99 -7.25 12.68 7.41
CA LYS A 99 -6.10 13.53 7.73
C LYS A 99 -4.88 13.16 6.89
N ILE A 100 -4.72 11.87 6.56
CA ILE A 100 -3.60 11.40 5.74
C ILE A 100 -3.66 12.06 4.37
N THR A 101 -4.83 12.05 3.72
CA THR A 101 -5.07 12.70 2.42
C THR A 101 -4.80 14.21 2.48
N SER A 102 -5.20 14.88 3.56
CA SER A 102 -4.86 16.30 3.75
C SER A 102 -3.35 16.52 3.86
N MET A 103 -2.63 15.65 4.58
CA MET A 103 -1.18 15.74 4.71
C MET A 103 -0.46 15.45 3.39
N GLU A 104 -0.95 14.51 2.57
CA GLU A 104 -0.41 14.24 1.24
C GLU A 104 -0.54 15.44 0.30
N GLN A 105 -1.67 16.16 0.36
CA GLN A 105 -1.89 17.40 -0.40
C GLN A 105 -0.93 18.54 0.00
N GLU A 106 -0.45 18.50 1.24
CA GLU A 106 0.48 19.50 1.80
C GLU A 106 1.96 19.10 1.64
N LEU A 107 2.25 17.93 1.06
CA LEU A 107 3.62 17.49 0.83
C LEU A 107 4.37 18.51 -0.04
N LYS A 108 5.56 18.89 0.42
CA LYS A 108 6.45 19.79 -0.30
C LYS A 108 7.77 19.10 -0.56
N CYS A 109 8.16 19.02 -1.83
CA CYS A 109 9.49 18.60 -2.23
C CYS A 109 10.50 19.69 -1.90
N LYS A 110 11.64 19.29 -1.34
CA LYS A 110 12.82 20.13 -1.21
C LYS A 110 14.03 19.30 -1.60
N ASN A 111 15.03 19.92 -2.19
CA ASN A 111 16.34 19.30 -2.38
C ASN A 111 17.04 19.26 -1.02
N LYS A 112 16.71 18.27 -0.19
CA LYS A 112 17.50 17.98 1.00
C LYS A 112 18.79 17.31 0.51
N ILE A 113 19.89 18.04 0.61
CA ILE A 113 21.18 17.68 0.00
C ILE A 113 21.87 16.53 0.75
N ASP A 114 21.44 16.23 1.97
CA ASP A 114 22.09 15.21 2.79
C ASP A 114 21.07 14.37 3.57
N PHE A 115 21.01 13.08 3.25
CA PHE A 115 20.24 12.10 3.99
C PHE A 115 21.15 11.43 5.01
N ASP A 116 20.88 11.69 6.29
CA ASP A 116 21.64 11.07 7.35
C ASP A 116 21.38 9.56 7.42
N ASN A 117 22.34 8.83 8.01
CA ASN A 117 22.19 7.40 8.29
C ASN A 117 20.93 7.07 9.12
N LYS A 118 20.37 8.04 9.84
CA LYS A 118 19.11 7.86 10.59
C LYS A 118 17.93 7.71 9.65
N THR A 119 17.86 8.50 8.58
CA THR A 119 16.76 8.42 7.60
C THR A 119 16.79 7.08 6.86
N VAL A 120 17.98 6.63 6.43
CA VAL A 120 18.15 5.29 5.83
C VAL A 120 17.65 4.19 6.79
N LYS A 121 18.06 4.25 8.06
CA LYS A 121 17.64 3.27 9.08
C LYS A 121 16.12 3.30 9.30
N TYR A 122 15.51 4.48 9.29
CA TYR A 122 14.06 4.63 9.46
C TYR A 122 13.29 4.09 8.24
N VAL A 123 13.74 4.37 7.02
CA VAL A 123 13.16 3.81 5.79
C VAL A 123 13.26 2.29 5.80
N LYS A 124 14.41 1.74 6.21
CA LYS A 124 14.56 0.29 6.41
C LYS A 124 13.57 -0.27 7.42
N GLN A 125 13.28 0.45 8.51
CA GLN A 125 12.24 0.05 9.47
C GLN A 125 10.83 0.11 8.85
N LEU A 126 10.53 1.12 8.02
CA LEU A 126 9.27 1.20 7.27
C LEU A 126 9.13 0.00 6.32
N ASN A 127 10.16 -0.33 5.55
CA ASN A 127 10.18 -1.45 4.63
C ASN A 127 9.93 -2.78 5.36
N ASN A 128 10.66 -3.03 6.44
CA ASN A 128 10.47 -4.24 7.25
C ASN A 128 9.08 -4.33 7.89
N ARG A 129 8.50 -3.20 8.31
CA ARG A 129 7.11 -3.14 8.79
C ARG A 129 6.12 -3.44 7.65
N GLY A 130 6.35 -2.86 6.47
CA GLY A 130 5.55 -3.09 5.27
C GLY A 130 5.50 -4.57 4.89
N ILE A 131 6.65 -5.25 4.84
CA ILE A 131 6.72 -6.69 4.54
C ILE A 131 5.85 -7.49 5.52
N LYS A 132 5.98 -7.27 6.83
CA LYS A 132 5.20 -7.99 7.84
C LYS A 132 3.70 -7.75 7.70
N LEU A 133 3.28 -6.51 7.42
CA LEU A 133 1.88 -6.19 7.19
C LEU A 133 1.35 -6.84 5.92
N LEU A 134 2.16 -6.90 4.86
CA LEU A 134 1.80 -7.54 3.61
C LEU A 134 1.68 -9.05 3.74
N ASP A 135 2.60 -9.72 4.44
CA ASP A 135 2.51 -11.15 4.68
C ASP A 135 1.17 -11.50 5.35
N GLY A 136 0.82 -10.79 6.42
CA GLY A 136 -0.46 -10.99 7.10
C GLY A 136 -1.70 -10.65 6.25
N LEU A 137 -1.67 -9.56 5.48
CA LEU A 137 -2.79 -9.20 4.61
C LEU A 137 -2.95 -10.18 3.43
N ILE A 138 -1.85 -10.68 2.87
CA ILE A 138 -1.86 -11.72 1.83
C ILE A 138 -2.47 -13.00 2.38
N ASP A 139 -2.08 -13.42 3.58
CA ASP A 139 -2.64 -14.61 4.23
C ASP A 139 -4.14 -14.46 4.51
N LEU A 140 -4.59 -13.27 4.96
CA LEU A 140 -6.02 -12.96 5.09
C LEU A 140 -6.74 -13.10 3.74
N LYS A 141 -6.23 -12.47 2.68
CA LYS A 141 -6.84 -12.52 1.35
C LYS A 141 -6.91 -13.94 0.79
N LYS A 142 -5.86 -14.76 0.97
CA LYS A 142 -5.85 -16.17 0.55
C LYS A 142 -6.89 -16.99 1.29
N ARG A 143 -6.99 -16.87 2.62
CA ARG A 143 -8.04 -17.54 3.41
C ARG A 143 -9.45 -17.15 2.96
N ILE A 144 -9.66 -15.87 2.62
CA ILE A 144 -10.96 -15.40 2.08
C ILE A 144 -11.25 -16.08 0.75
N LEU A 145 -10.29 -16.08 -0.18
CA LEU A 145 -10.44 -16.72 -1.49
C LEU A 145 -10.73 -18.22 -1.36
N ASP A 146 -9.95 -18.93 -0.55
CA ASP A 146 -10.12 -20.37 -0.32
C ASP A 146 -11.51 -20.67 0.23
N GLY A 147 -11.96 -19.91 1.24
CA GLY A 147 -13.32 -20.06 1.79
C GLY A 147 -14.42 -19.80 0.76
N MET A 148 -14.22 -18.84 -0.15
CA MET A 148 -15.16 -18.54 -1.23
C MET A 148 -15.22 -19.69 -2.26
N LEU A 149 -14.06 -20.20 -2.68
CA LEU A 149 -13.94 -21.29 -3.66
C LEU A 149 -14.44 -22.63 -3.11
N CYS A 150 -14.31 -22.87 -1.81
CA CYS A 150 -14.86 -24.05 -1.12
C CYS A 150 -16.34 -23.87 -0.71
N CYS A 151 -16.97 -22.73 -1.03
CA CYS A 151 -18.34 -22.40 -0.62
C CYS A 151 -18.56 -22.37 0.90
N GLU A 152 -17.51 -22.16 1.69
CA GLU A 152 -17.54 -22.06 3.16
C GLU A 152 -17.67 -20.61 3.65
N LEU A 153 -17.44 -19.64 2.76
CA LEU A 153 -17.52 -18.21 3.05
C LEU A 153 -18.43 -17.49 2.05
N PHE A 154 -19.52 -16.91 2.56
CA PHE A 154 -20.37 -16.00 1.79
C PHE A 154 -20.01 -14.53 2.06
N THR A 155 -19.74 -13.78 1.00
CA THR A 155 -19.33 -12.37 1.00
C THR A 155 -19.80 -11.73 -0.30
N LEU A 156 -19.98 -10.40 -0.31
CA LEU A 156 -20.32 -9.63 -1.51
C LEU A 156 -19.08 -9.31 -2.38
N ASN A 157 -17.89 -9.64 -1.89
CA ASN A 157 -16.65 -9.60 -2.68
C ASN A 157 -16.67 -10.69 -3.77
N TYR A 158 -16.16 -10.38 -4.96
CA TYR A 158 -16.02 -11.35 -6.05
C TYR A 158 -14.69 -12.12 -5.94
N PRO A 159 -14.65 -13.45 -6.21
CA PRO A 159 -13.40 -14.22 -6.15
C PRO A 159 -12.28 -13.62 -7.02
N LEU A 160 -12.63 -13.17 -8.23
CA LEU A 160 -11.69 -12.54 -9.16
C LEU A 160 -11.09 -11.24 -8.59
N LEU A 161 -11.89 -10.44 -7.87
CA LEU A 161 -11.39 -9.26 -7.16
C LEU A 161 -10.38 -9.68 -6.09
N ILE A 162 -10.68 -10.72 -5.31
CA ILE A 162 -9.76 -11.21 -4.26
C ILE A 162 -8.45 -11.69 -4.87
N GLU A 163 -8.49 -12.48 -5.95
CA GLU A 163 -7.30 -12.89 -6.70
C GLU A 163 -6.47 -11.70 -7.16
N HIS A 164 -7.12 -10.68 -7.73
CA HIS A 164 -6.46 -9.48 -8.22
C HIS A 164 -5.72 -8.75 -7.08
N ILE A 165 -6.41 -8.45 -5.97
CA ILE A 165 -5.81 -7.73 -4.86
C ILE A 165 -4.77 -8.57 -4.09
N ILE A 166 -4.76 -9.90 -4.23
CA ILE A 166 -3.65 -10.76 -3.76
C ILE A 166 -2.41 -10.48 -4.59
N ARG A 167 -2.53 -10.50 -5.92
CA ARG A 167 -1.39 -10.28 -6.85
C ARG A 167 -0.77 -8.91 -6.62
N GLU A 168 -1.57 -7.86 -6.43
CA GLU A 168 -1.07 -6.51 -6.13
C GLU A 168 -0.32 -6.44 -4.78
N ALA A 169 -0.79 -7.15 -3.76
CA ALA A 169 -0.09 -7.22 -2.47
C ALA A 169 1.23 -8.00 -2.58
N GLU A 170 1.25 -9.09 -3.34
CA GLU A 170 2.46 -9.86 -3.63
C GLU A 170 3.47 -9.05 -4.44
N LEU A 171 3.00 -8.27 -5.42
CA LEU A 171 3.79 -7.34 -6.21
C LEU A 171 4.47 -6.29 -5.32
N TYR A 172 3.69 -5.60 -4.49
CA TYR A 172 4.22 -4.62 -3.55
C TYR A 172 5.26 -5.23 -2.60
N ARG A 173 4.98 -6.42 -2.05
CA ARG A 173 5.95 -7.13 -1.20
C ARG A 173 7.23 -7.47 -1.97
N SER A 174 7.14 -7.85 -3.24
CA SER A 174 8.31 -8.15 -4.06
C SER A 174 9.19 -6.91 -4.28
N TYR A 175 8.59 -5.75 -4.57
CA TYR A 175 9.33 -4.50 -4.72
C TYR A 175 10.02 -4.04 -3.43
N ILE A 176 9.38 -4.18 -2.26
CA ILE A 176 10.07 -3.87 -1.00
C ILE A 176 11.28 -4.79 -0.80
N LYS A 177 11.16 -6.09 -1.11
CA LYS A 177 12.26 -7.04 -0.98
C LYS A 177 13.43 -6.71 -1.93
N LEU A 178 13.14 -6.33 -3.16
CA LEU A 178 14.15 -5.87 -4.13
C LEU A 178 14.91 -4.64 -3.60
N LEU A 179 14.17 -3.63 -3.09
CA LEU A 179 14.80 -2.45 -2.48
C LEU A 179 15.68 -2.81 -1.28
N GLU A 180 15.24 -3.73 -0.41
CA GLU A 180 16.02 -4.20 0.74
C GLU A 180 17.28 -4.99 0.35
N ASN A 181 17.26 -5.64 -0.82
CA ASN A 181 18.42 -6.33 -1.40
C ASN A 181 19.37 -5.37 -2.14
N GLY A 182 18.96 -4.11 -2.35
CA GLY A 182 19.76 -3.09 -3.02
C GLY A 182 19.55 -2.98 -4.53
N ASP A 183 18.46 -3.56 -5.03
CA ASP A 183 18.04 -3.53 -6.44
C ASP A 183 17.16 -2.31 -6.74
N ASP A 184 17.39 -1.67 -7.88
CA ASP A 184 16.55 -0.57 -8.37
C ASP A 184 15.29 -1.14 -9.05
N ILE A 185 14.12 -0.82 -8.48
CA ILE A 185 12.82 -1.32 -8.97
C ILE A 185 12.34 -0.63 -10.25
N GLU A 186 12.99 0.46 -10.68
CA GLU A 186 12.73 1.11 -11.97
C GLU A 186 13.76 0.72 -13.04
N ASP A 187 14.73 -0.15 -12.71
CA ASP A 187 15.65 -0.68 -13.71
C ASP A 187 14.96 -1.76 -14.55
N PHE A 188 14.47 -1.36 -15.71
CA PHE A 188 13.83 -2.24 -16.69
C PHE A 188 14.72 -3.39 -17.17
N ASN A 189 16.03 -3.40 -16.93
CA ASN A 189 16.88 -4.54 -17.29
C ASN A 189 16.89 -5.62 -16.20
N ASN A 190 16.33 -5.35 -15.02
CA ASN A 190 16.21 -6.32 -13.96
C ASN A 190 15.13 -7.35 -14.29
N SER A 191 15.55 -8.60 -14.51
CA SER A 191 14.64 -9.70 -14.86
C SER A 191 13.62 -10.02 -13.76
N GLU A 192 13.92 -9.70 -12.50
CA GLU A 192 12.99 -9.88 -11.37
C GLU A 192 11.89 -8.81 -11.40
N VAL A 193 12.24 -7.55 -11.69
CA VAL A 193 11.28 -6.45 -11.89
C VAL A 193 10.32 -6.76 -13.04
N ARG A 194 10.85 -7.19 -14.20
CA ARG A 194 10.02 -7.57 -15.36
C ARG A 194 9.04 -8.69 -15.04
N LYS A 195 9.48 -9.72 -14.30
CA LYS A 195 8.59 -10.81 -13.89
C LYS A 195 7.46 -10.26 -13.03
N SER A 196 7.78 -9.45 -12.03
CA SER A 196 6.82 -8.79 -11.16
C SER A 196 5.80 -7.92 -11.93
N GLU A 197 6.23 -7.12 -12.90
CA GLU A 197 5.33 -6.29 -13.73
C GLU A 197 4.41 -7.14 -14.64
N LEU A 198 4.93 -8.20 -15.25
CA LEU A 198 4.14 -9.15 -16.05
C LEU A 198 3.02 -9.83 -15.24
N PHE A 199 3.20 -9.98 -13.92
CA PHE A 199 2.13 -10.44 -13.02
C PHE A 199 1.07 -9.35 -12.77
N GLY A 200 1.43 -8.07 -12.78
CA GLY A 200 0.52 -6.93 -12.55
C GLY A 200 -0.35 -6.56 -13.76
N ILE A 201 0.12 -6.79 -14.99
CA ILE A 201 -0.58 -6.40 -16.24
C ILE A 201 -1.78 -7.32 -16.57
N LYS A 202 -1.91 -8.48 -15.91
CA LYS A 202 -3.06 -9.38 -16.09
C LYS A 202 -4.26 -8.91 -15.28
N LEU A 203 -4.93 -7.87 -15.78
CA LEU A 203 -6.29 -7.48 -15.45
C LEU A 203 -7.30 -8.39 -16.17
#